data_AF-A0A7S3B9C8-F1
#
_entry.id   AF-A0A7S3B9C8-F1
#
_cell.length_a   1.000
_cell.length_b   1.000
_cell.length_c   1.000
_cell.angle_alpha   90.00
_cell.angle_beta   90.00
_cell.angle_gamma   90.00
#
_symmetry.space_group_name_H-M   'P 1'
#
loop_
_entity.id
_entity.type
_entity.pdbx_description
1 polymer ?
#
loop_
_entity_poly.entity_id
_entity_poly.type
_entity_poly.pdbx_seq_one_letter_code
_entity_poly.pdbx_strand_id
1 'polypeptide(L)'
;DHSEKYFKFVSQTPTVLPSVLVKVIGAFEVEYKITKNGNKETRYLMVQENLFYSQKVSRMCDLKGAQRNLKGNAGDVDDGDTVLDDNLFRFSDGYPLLLTEVAKQQLTRALWNDTLFLQSINVMDYSLLVGMVQQPSAVGNEETWTLVVGVIDYCRQFTWKEMAEAQIKRATVIQPRQYKNRFRNALLRYFMSSIEKYDTGDGTA
;
A
#
# COMPACT_ATOMS: atom_id res chain seq x y z
N ASP A 1 21.87 0.49 -7.46
CA ASP A 1 20.86 0.25 -8.51
C ASP A 1 20.10 -1.04 -8.16
N HIS A 2 18.78 -0.98 -8.04
CA HIS A 2 17.91 -2.11 -7.68
C HIS A 2 16.90 -2.45 -8.78
N SER A 3 16.99 -1.79 -9.93
CA SER A 3 16.13 -1.99 -11.09
C SER A 3 16.14 -3.45 -11.55
N GLU A 4 17.30 -4.11 -11.61
CA GLU A 4 17.41 -5.52 -12.00
C GLU A 4 16.63 -6.45 -11.05
N LYS A 5 16.76 -6.25 -9.73
CA LYS A 5 16.01 -7.03 -8.73
C LYS A 5 14.51 -6.79 -8.85
N TYR A 6 14.11 -5.54 -9.11
CA TYR A 6 12.72 -5.16 -9.34
C TYR A 6 12.13 -5.83 -10.58
N PHE A 7 12.76 -5.71 -11.75
CA PHE A 7 12.26 -6.33 -12.98
C PHE A 7 12.26 -7.85 -12.89
N LYS A 8 13.23 -8.45 -12.20
CA LYS A 8 13.20 -9.89 -11.88
C LYS A 8 12.00 -10.27 -11.02
N PHE A 9 11.71 -9.51 -9.96
CA PHE A 9 10.54 -9.75 -9.11
C PHE A 9 9.22 -9.62 -9.88
N VAL A 10 9.06 -8.54 -10.66
CA VAL A 10 7.85 -8.27 -11.42
C VAL A 10 7.62 -9.31 -12.52
N SER A 11 8.67 -9.72 -13.24
CA SER A 11 8.56 -10.73 -14.30
C SER A 11 8.20 -12.14 -13.79
N GLN A 12 8.42 -12.43 -12.51
CA GLN A 12 8.10 -13.71 -11.87
C GLN A 12 6.71 -13.74 -11.21
N THR A 13 5.99 -12.61 -11.25
CA THR A 13 4.70 -12.43 -10.59
C THR A 13 3.59 -12.30 -11.65
N PRO A 14 2.48 -13.07 -11.55
CA PRO A 14 2.07 -13.91 -10.43
C PRO A 14 2.53 -15.37 -10.53
N THR A 15 3.39 -15.74 -11.48
CA THR A 15 3.79 -17.13 -11.77
C THR A 15 4.21 -17.92 -10.53
N VAL A 16 4.90 -17.28 -9.57
CA VAL A 16 5.34 -17.91 -8.31
C VAL A 16 4.41 -17.57 -7.15
N LEU A 17 4.15 -16.28 -6.92
CA LEU A 17 3.28 -15.75 -5.86
C LEU A 17 2.57 -14.49 -6.36
N PRO A 18 1.36 -14.17 -5.88
CA PRO A 18 0.69 -12.93 -6.23
C PRO A 18 1.44 -11.71 -5.68
N SER A 19 1.10 -10.53 -6.20
CA SER A 19 1.60 -9.22 -5.79
C SER A 19 0.49 -8.20 -5.96
N VAL A 20 0.48 -7.19 -5.10
CA VAL A 20 -0.35 -5.98 -5.24
C VAL A 20 0.56 -4.74 -5.36
N LEU A 21 1.85 -4.91 -5.65
CA LEU A 21 2.78 -3.82 -5.87
C LEU A 21 2.38 -3.04 -7.13
N VAL A 22 2.08 -1.74 -7.00
CA VAL A 22 1.72 -0.88 -8.14
C VAL A 22 2.94 -0.69 -9.02
N LYS A 23 2.96 -1.25 -10.23
CA LYS A 23 4.22 -1.40 -10.97
C LYS A 23 4.70 -0.10 -11.59
N VAL A 24 5.99 0.20 -11.42
CA VAL A 24 6.72 1.20 -12.20
C VAL A 24 7.01 0.63 -13.58
N ILE A 25 6.52 1.32 -14.61
CA ILE A 25 6.72 0.98 -16.01
C ILE A 25 8.05 1.54 -16.51
N GLY A 26 8.42 2.75 -16.06
CA GLY A 26 9.67 3.38 -16.45
C GLY A 26 9.96 4.67 -15.70
N ALA A 27 11.23 5.06 -15.70
CA ALA A 27 11.69 6.37 -15.23
C ALA A 27 12.41 7.07 -16.38
N PHE A 28 12.11 8.35 -16.57
CA PHE A 28 12.57 9.15 -17.70
C PHE A 28 13.17 10.46 -17.22
N GLU A 29 14.24 10.87 -17.89
CA GLU A 29 14.79 12.22 -17.79
C GLU A 29 14.42 12.98 -19.07
N VAL A 30 13.76 14.12 -18.92
CA VAL A 30 13.32 14.97 -20.03
C VAL A 30 13.98 16.33 -19.90
N GLU A 31 14.91 16.63 -20.79
CA GLU A 31 15.51 17.96 -20.94
C GLU A 31 14.79 18.72 -22.05
N TYR A 32 14.36 19.95 -21.77
CA TYR A 32 13.80 20.84 -22.78
C TYR A 32 14.24 22.29 -22.58
N LYS A 33 14.24 23.06 -23.67
CA LYS A 33 14.69 24.45 -23.68
C LYS A 33 13.49 25.39 -23.58
N ILE A 34 13.51 26.28 -22.60
CA ILE A 34 12.50 27.32 -22.43
C ILE A 34 12.74 28.39 -23.50
N THR A 35 11.86 28.44 -24.50
CA THR A 35 11.95 29.34 -25.67
C THR A 35 12.02 30.82 -25.31
N LYS A 36 11.45 31.24 -24.18
CA LYS A 36 11.43 32.64 -23.76
C LYS A 36 12.76 33.17 -23.22
N ASN A 37 13.59 32.33 -22.60
CA ASN A 37 14.76 32.79 -21.84
C ASN A 37 16.06 32.06 -22.24
N GLY A 38 15.97 31.04 -23.09
CA GLY A 38 17.12 30.21 -23.49
C GLY A 38 17.58 29.20 -22.43
N ASN A 39 17.00 29.23 -21.22
CA ASN A 39 17.29 28.30 -20.14
C ASN A 39 16.90 26.86 -20.50
N LYS A 40 17.72 25.90 -20.07
CA LYS A 40 17.40 24.48 -20.08
C LYS A 40 16.70 24.11 -18.78
N GLU A 41 15.65 23.31 -18.86
CA GLU A 41 14.98 22.70 -17.72
C GLU A 41 15.02 21.19 -17.88
N THR A 42 15.45 20.50 -16.82
CA THR A 42 15.45 19.04 -16.75
C THR A 42 14.35 18.61 -15.79
N ARG A 43 13.51 17.67 -16.24
CA ARG A 43 12.46 17.04 -15.41
C ARG A 43 12.69 15.54 -15.33
N TYR A 44 12.48 14.99 -14.15
CA TYR A 44 12.49 13.55 -13.92
C TYR A 44 11.04 13.09 -13.77
N LEU A 45 10.65 12.10 -14.58
CA LEU A 45 9.31 11.54 -14.63
C LEU A 45 9.37 10.07 -14.29
N MET A 46 8.39 9.60 -13.53
CA MET A 46 8.18 8.18 -13.28
C MET A 46 6.78 7.80 -13.73
N VAL A 47 6.69 6.74 -14.54
CA VAL A 47 5.43 6.20 -15.05
C VAL A 47 5.15 4.90 -14.31
N GLN A 48 3.95 4.78 -13.75
CA GLN A 48 3.50 3.62 -12.99
C GLN A 48 2.06 3.26 -13.35
N GLU A 49 1.63 2.06 -12.98
CA GLU A 49 0.24 1.62 -13.11
C GLU A 49 -0.71 2.60 -12.39
N ASN A 50 -1.83 2.91 -13.04
CA ASN A 50 -2.90 3.65 -12.38
C ASN A 50 -3.81 2.64 -11.66
N LEU A 51 -3.59 2.49 -10.35
CA LEU A 51 -4.31 1.53 -9.50
C LEU A 51 -5.84 1.64 -9.62
N PHE A 52 -6.36 2.86 -9.81
CA PHE A 52 -7.80 3.13 -9.84
C PHE A 52 -8.34 3.44 -11.24
N TYR A 53 -7.63 2.98 -12.28
CA TYR A 53 -8.08 3.18 -13.66
C TYR A 53 -9.51 2.66 -13.86
N SER A 54 -10.38 3.52 -14.42
CA SER A 54 -11.80 3.24 -14.65
C SER A 54 -12.61 2.87 -13.39
N GLN A 55 -12.12 3.17 -12.19
CA GLN A 55 -12.85 2.95 -10.95
C GLN A 55 -13.45 4.25 -10.41
N LYS A 56 -14.72 4.23 -10.01
CA LYS A 56 -15.33 5.32 -9.26
C LYS A 56 -15.06 5.12 -7.78
N VAL A 57 -13.88 5.58 -7.34
CA VAL A 57 -13.45 5.42 -5.95
C VAL A 57 -14.21 6.40 -5.06
N SER A 58 -15.05 5.86 -4.17
CA SER A 58 -15.83 6.65 -3.22
C SER A 58 -14.97 7.19 -2.08
N ARG A 59 -13.98 6.40 -1.65
CA ARG A 59 -13.05 6.73 -0.55
C ARG A 59 -11.69 6.07 -0.79
N MET A 60 -10.63 6.73 -0.33
CA MET A 60 -9.26 6.22 -0.35
C MET A 60 -8.62 6.34 1.02
N CYS A 61 -7.87 5.32 1.41
CA CYS A 61 -7.05 5.31 2.60
C CYS A 61 -5.65 4.86 2.24
N ASP A 62 -4.65 5.53 2.79
CA ASP A 62 -3.25 5.13 2.72
C ASP A 62 -2.92 4.49 4.08
N LEU A 63 -2.39 3.27 4.10
CA LEU A 63 -2.17 2.53 5.35
C LEU A 63 -0.69 2.16 5.47
N LYS A 64 -0.06 2.57 6.57
CA LYS A 64 1.38 2.34 6.81
C LYS A 64 1.69 1.48 8.03
N GLY A 65 0.67 1.11 8.77
CA GLY A 65 0.82 0.26 9.95
C GLY A 65 1.19 1.02 11.21
N ALA A 66 0.80 2.29 11.33
CA ALA A 66 0.97 3.05 12.55
C ALA A 66 0.34 2.31 13.74
N GLN A 67 1.05 2.34 14.87
CA GLN A 67 0.51 1.89 16.14
C GLN A 67 -0.12 3.09 16.83
N ARG A 68 -1.37 2.94 17.26
CA ARG A 68 -1.99 3.96 18.09
C ARG A 68 -1.39 3.90 19.47
N ASN A 69 -0.83 5.01 19.92
CA ASN A 69 -0.50 5.18 21.32
C ASN A 69 -1.79 5.43 22.11
N LEU A 70 -2.45 4.33 22.52
CA LEU A 70 -3.60 4.34 23.44
C LEU A 70 -3.28 5.00 24.79
N LYS A 71 -1.99 5.16 25.11
CA LYS A 71 -1.47 5.91 26.25
C LYS A 71 -0.67 7.06 25.65
N GLY A 72 -1.05 8.31 25.91
CA GLY A 72 -0.54 9.54 25.26
C GLY A 72 0.97 9.85 25.37
N ASN A 73 1.86 8.89 25.16
CA ASN A 73 3.27 9.10 24.92
C ASN A 73 3.46 9.34 23.41
N ALA A 74 3.46 10.60 23.01
CA ALA A 74 3.63 11.06 21.62
C ALA A 74 5.07 10.88 21.06
N GLY A 75 5.84 9.89 21.55
CA GLY A 75 7.28 9.80 21.28
C GLY A 75 7.70 8.86 20.14
N ASP A 76 6.87 7.88 19.78
CA ASP A 76 7.37 6.68 19.08
C ASP A 76 6.80 6.45 17.67
N VAL A 77 5.90 7.31 17.18
CA VAL A 77 5.21 7.10 15.89
C VAL A 77 5.20 8.39 15.08
N ASP A 78 5.46 8.28 13.77
CA ASP A 78 5.33 9.42 12.85
C ASP A 78 3.88 9.92 12.83
N ASP A 79 3.71 11.22 13.07
CA ASP A 79 2.40 11.87 13.18
C ASP A 79 1.63 11.74 11.86
N GLY A 80 2.36 11.80 10.73
CA GLY A 80 1.80 11.58 9.39
C GLY A 80 1.22 10.17 9.19
N ASP A 81 1.99 9.13 9.52
CA ASP A 81 1.54 7.73 9.43
C ASP A 81 0.30 7.49 10.30
N THR A 82 0.24 8.10 11.48
CA THR A 82 -0.89 7.97 12.41
C THR A 82 -2.17 8.57 11.85
N VAL A 83 -2.08 9.74 11.21
CA VAL A 83 -3.23 10.42 10.57
C VAL A 83 -3.82 9.59 9.44
N LEU A 84 -2.98 8.93 8.63
CA LEU A 84 -3.41 8.13 7.49
C LEU A 84 -4.19 6.88 7.93
N ASP A 85 -3.65 6.14 8.90
CA ASP A 85 -4.31 4.99 9.51
C ASP A 85 -5.60 5.38 10.28
N ASP A 86 -5.60 6.54 10.93
CA ASP A 86 -6.76 7.06 11.66
C ASP A 86 -7.95 7.35 10.76
N ASN A 87 -7.72 7.73 9.49
CA ASN A 87 -8.79 7.96 8.53
C ASN A 87 -9.59 6.67 8.28
N LEU A 88 -8.91 5.53 8.12
CA LEU A 88 -9.59 4.25 7.98
C LEU A 88 -10.39 3.91 9.23
N PHE A 89 -9.79 4.07 10.41
CA PHE A 89 -10.49 3.75 11.66
C PHE A 89 -11.72 4.63 11.89
N ARG A 90 -11.63 5.94 11.62
CA ARG A 90 -12.78 6.85 11.75
C ARG A 90 -13.87 6.48 10.74
N PHE A 91 -13.49 6.04 9.56
CA PHE A 91 -14.43 5.60 8.54
C PHE A 91 -15.13 4.30 8.94
N SER A 92 -14.40 3.35 9.50
CA SER A 92 -14.93 2.02 9.83
C SER A 92 -15.48 1.92 11.24
N ASP A 93 -15.61 3.04 11.97
CA ASP A 93 -15.93 3.08 13.42
C ASP A 93 -15.06 2.13 14.26
N GLY A 94 -13.83 1.92 13.82
CA GLY A 94 -12.87 1.01 14.42
C GLY A 94 -13.07 -0.46 14.15
N TYR A 95 -14.05 -0.84 13.32
CA TYR A 95 -14.21 -2.20 12.83
C TYR A 95 -13.26 -2.49 11.67
N PRO A 96 -12.75 -3.73 11.54
CA PRO A 96 -11.98 -4.12 10.37
C PRO A 96 -12.86 -4.18 9.12
N LEU A 97 -12.26 -3.91 7.95
CA LEU A 97 -12.90 -4.14 6.67
C LEU A 97 -13.06 -5.65 6.45
N LEU A 98 -14.29 -6.07 6.16
CA LEU A 98 -14.59 -7.48 5.91
C LEU A 98 -14.19 -7.86 4.48
N LEU A 99 -13.50 -8.98 4.36
CA LEU A 99 -13.15 -9.63 3.10
C LEU A 99 -13.66 -11.07 3.14
N THR A 100 -14.01 -11.63 1.99
CA THR A 100 -14.19 -13.08 1.89
C THR A 100 -12.90 -13.79 2.31
N GLU A 101 -13.01 -15.01 2.82
CA GLU A 101 -11.83 -15.78 3.26
C GLU A 101 -10.80 -15.92 2.13
N VAL A 102 -11.27 -16.18 0.90
CA VAL A 102 -10.43 -16.29 -0.29
C VAL A 102 -9.71 -14.97 -0.59
N ALA A 103 -10.42 -13.84 -0.60
CA ALA A 103 -9.84 -12.53 -0.87
C ALA A 103 -8.79 -12.15 0.18
N LYS A 104 -9.07 -12.41 1.46
CA LYS A 104 -8.13 -12.17 2.55
C LYS A 104 -6.87 -13.02 2.41
N GLN A 105 -7.00 -14.31 2.07
CA GLN A 105 -5.85 -15.19 1.86
C GLN A 105 -4.99 -14.73 0.68
N GLN A 106 -5.61 -14.35 -0.44
CA GLN A 106 -4.89 -13.82 -1.61
C GLN A 106 -4.15 -12.53 -1.29
N LEU A 107 -4.83 -11.57 -0.65
CA LEU A 107 -4.23 -10.30 -0.24
C LEU A 107 -3.06 -10.52 0.73
N THR A 108 -3.23 -11.41 1.71
CA THR A 108 -2.18 -11.79 2.67
C THR A 108 -0.97 -12.35 1.94
N ARG A 109 -1.16 -13.31 1.02
CA ARG A 109 -0.03 -13.89 0.24
C ARG A 109 0.68 -12.85 -0.61
N ALA A 110 -0.07 -11.95 -1.26
CA ALA A 110 0.48 -10.89 -2.08
C ALA A 110 1.32 -9.91 -1.26
N LEU A 111 0.78 -9.42 -0.14
CA LEU A 111 1.49 -8.49 0.73
C LEU A 111 2.70 -9.13 1.40
N TRP A 112 2.65 -10.43 1.72
CA TRP A 112 3.83 -11.14 2.21
C TRP A 112 4.93 -11.24 1.15
N ASN A 113 4.57 -11.48 -0.11
CA ASN A 113 5.53 -11.51 -1.22
C ASN A 113 6.17 -10.13 -1.43
N ASP A 114 5.33 -9.10 -1.57
CA ASP A 114 5.76 -7.71 -1.82
C ASP A 114 6.67 -7.20 -0.71
N THR A 115 6.25 -7.34 0.54
CA THR A 115 7.02 -6.81 1.67
C THR A 115 8.28 -7.62 1.98
N LEU A 116 8.38 -8.90 1.54
CA LEU A 116 9.66 -9.63 1.53
C LEU A 116 10.61 -9.03 0.48
N PHE A 117 10.10 -8.77 -0.72
CA PHE A 117 10.87 -8.15 -1.79
C PHE A 117 11.37 -6.76 -1.38
N LEU A 118 10.47 -5.87 -0.91
CA LEU A 118 10.84 -4.51 -0.46
C LEU A 118 11.90 -4.52 0.64
N GLN A 119 11.78 -5.44 1.60
CA GLN A 119 12.80 -5.62 2.65
C GLN A 119 14.14 -6.13 2.10
N SER A 120 14.15 -6.91 1.00
CA SER A 120 15.38 -7.40 0.36
C SER A 120 16.17 -6.31 -0.38
N ILE A 121 15.50 -5.19 -0.71
CA ILE A 121 16.08 -4.01 -1.36
C ILE A 121 16.13 -2.80 -0.41
N ASN A 122 16.01 -3.01 0.90
CA ASN A 122 16.07 -1.98 1.95
C ASN A 122 15.09 -0.81 1.74
N VAL A 123 13.91 -1.10 1.21
CA VAL A 123 12.83 -0.10 1.06
C VAL A 123 11.95 -0.08 2.29
N MET A 124 11.53 1.11 2.69
CA MET A 124 10.64 1.42 3.82
C MET A 124 9.66 2.52 3.42
N ASP A 125 8.80 2.90 4.36
CA ASP A 125 7.82 4.00 4.22
C ASP A 125 6.83 3.81 3.06
N TYR A 126 6.69 2.57 2.60
CA TYR A 126 5.67 2.18 1.64
C TYR A 126 4.31 2.02 2.31
N SER A 127 3.27 2.29 1.53
CA SER A 127 1.89 2.26 2.00
C SER A 127 1.06 1.24 1.25
N LEU A 128 0.03 0.70 1.89
CA LEU A 128 -1.09 0.06 1.20
C LEU A 128 -2.15 1.12 0.90
N LEU A 129 -2.27 1.50 -0.37
CA LEU A 129 -3.38 2.32 -0.83
C LEU A 129 -4.62 1.45 -1.00
N VAL A 130 -5.72 1.83 -0.37
CA VAL A 130 -7.01 1.13 -0.38
C VAL A 130 -8.08 2.06 -0.91
N GLY A 131 -8.64 1.72 -2.07
CA GLY A 131 -9.79 2.40 -2.67
C GLY A 131 -11.07 1.58 -2.46
N MET A 132 -12.12 2.24 -1.98
CA MET A 132 -13.45 1.65 -1.81
C MET A 132 -14.32 2.05 -2.99
N VAL A 133 -14.82 1.05 -3.72
CA VAL A 133 -15.61 1.23 -4.94
C VAL A 133 -16.98 0.62 -4.73
N GLN A 134 -18.04 1.39 -5.01
CA GLN A 134 -19.39 0.85 -5.11
C GLN A 134 -19.58 0.30 -6.52
N GLN A 135 -19.94 -0.97 -6.61
CA GLN A 135 -20.33 -1.61 -7.86
C GLN A 135 -21.81 -1.98 -7.80
N PRO A 136 -22.54 -1.84 -8.92
CA PRO A 136 -23.88 -2.40 -9.03
C PRO A 136 -23.82 -3.91 -8.75
N SER A 137 -24.69 -4.42 -7.87
CA SER A 137 -24.76 -5.86 -7.65
C SER A 137 -25.15 -6.59 -8.93
N ALA A 138 -24.50 -7.72 -9.21
CA ALA A 138 -24.91 -8.63 -10.28
C ALA A 138 -26.22 -9.36 -9.95
N VAL A 139 -26.64 -9.35 -8.68
CA VAL A 139 -27.86 -9.99 -8.16
C VAL A 139 -28.66 -8.97 -7.36
N GLY A 140 -29.81 -8.55 -7.89
CA GLY A 140 -30.69 -7.58 -7.24
C GLY A 140 -30.30 -6.11 -7.45
N ASN A 141 -31.03 -5.21 -6.77
CA ASN A 141 -30.85 -3.75 -6.87
C ASN A 141 -29.91 -3.17 -5.80
N GLU A 142 -29.14 -4.01 -5.10
CA GLU A 142 -28.23 -3.55 -4.05
C GLU A 142 -26.88 -3.09 -4.62
N GLU A 143 -26.19 -2.21 -3.91
CA GLU A 143 -24.81 -1.83 -4.23
C GLU A 143 -23.85 -2.67 -3.39
N THR A 144 -22.89 -3.32 -4.05
CA THR A 144 -21.82 -4.05 -3.37
C THR A 144 -20.57 -3.20 -3.27
N TRP A 145 -19.89 -3.26 -2.12
CA TRP A 145 -18.62 -2.59 -1.93
C TRP A 145 -17.47 -3.53 -2.30
N THR A 146 -16.57 -3.06 -3.15
CA THR A 146 -15.33 -3.75 -3.52
C THR A 146 -14.13 -2.91 -3.10
N LEU A 147 -13.06 -3.58 -2.69
CA LEU A 147 -11.78 -2.93 -2.41
C LEU A 147 -10.83 -3.10 -3.59
N VAL A 148 -10.21 -2.00 -4.00
CA VAL A 148 -9.06 -1.99 -4.91
C VAL A 148 -7.86 -1.60 -4.08
N VAL A 149 -6.81 -2.43 -4.08
CA VAL A 149 -5.67 -2.26 -3.17
C VAL A 149 -4.34 -2.36 -3.91
N GLY A 150 -3.36 -1.57 -3.49
CA GLY A 150 -2.02 -1.62 -4.07
C GLY A 150 -0.95 -1.04 -3.16
N VAL A 151 0.26 -1.60 -3.19
CA VAL A 151 1.41 -1.07 -2.46
C VAL A 151 2.07 0.03 -3.28
N ILE A 152 2.20 1.22 -2.68
CA ILE A 152 2.71 2.45 -3.30
C ILE A 152 3.90 3.04 -2.50
N ASP A 153 4.46 4.15 -2.99
CA ASP A 153 5.50 4.96 -2.33
C ASP A 153 6.81 4.24 -1.96
N TYR A 154 7.09 3.14 -2.66
CA TYR A 154 8.24 2.26 -2.40
C TYR A 154 9.50 2.63 -3.20
N CYS A 155 9.54 3.80 -3.84
CA CYS A 155 10.69 4.22 -4.66
C CYS A 155 11.85 4.80 -3.83
N ARG A 156 11.57 5.21 -2.58
CA ARG A 156 12.60 5.73 -1.67
C ARG A 156 13.30 4.58 -0.96
N GLN A 157 14.63 4.57 -1.06
CA GLN A 157 15.46 3.60 -0.35
C GLN A 157 15.87 4.16 1.01
N PHE A 158 15.96 3.28 1.99
CA PHE A 158 16.62 3.61 3.23
C PHE A 158 18.13 3.73 3.03
N THR A 159 18.68 4.88 3.36
CA THR A 159 20.12 5.10 3.37
C THR A 159 20.64 5.26 4.81
N TRP A 160 21.87 4.84 5.06
CA TRP A 160 22.52 5.02 6.38
C TRP A 160 22.63 6.51 6.75
N LYS A 161 22.62 7.40 5.75
CA LYS A 161 22.53 8.85 5.93
C LYS A 161 21.22 9.26 6.62
N GLU A 162 20.11 8.60 6.33
CA GLU A 162 18.83 8.86 6.99
C GLU A 162 18.86 8.41 8.45
N MET A 163 19.57 7.33 8.80
CA MET A 163 19.79 6.98 10.22
C MET A 163 20.56 8.07 10.96
N ALA A 164 21.61 8.60 10.35
CA ALA A 164 22.40 9.67 10.93
C ALA A 164 21.57 10.96 11.08
N GLU A 165 20.82 11.36 10.04
CA GLU A 165 19.92 12.50 10.09
C GLU A 165 18.78 12.33 11.10
N ALA A 166 18.26 11.11 11.25
CA ALA A 166 17.22 10.78 12.21
C ALA A 166 17.73 10.81 13.65
N GLN A 167 18.95 10.30 13.89
CA GLN A 167 19.61 10.40 15.19
C GLN A 167 19.88 11.86 15.59
N ILE A 168 20.19 12.73 14.61
CA ILE A 168 20.33 14.18 14.80
C ILE A 168 18.95 14.83 15.08
N LYS A 169 17.92 14.45 14.32
CA LYS A 169 16.56 15.00 14.43
C LYS A 169 15.72 14.37 15.55
N ARG A 170 16.26 13.39 16.27
CA ARG A 170 15.50 12.50 17.18
C ARG A 170 14.25 11.91 16.52
N ALA A 171 14.29 11.73 15.20
CA ALA A 171 13.26 11.03 14.46
C ALA A 171 13.53 9.53 14.57
N THR A 172 12.47 8.74 14.78
CA THR A 172 12.61 7.30 14.99
C THR A 172 12.57 6.59 13.64
N VAL A 173 13.73 6.49 12.95
CA VAL A 173 13.78 5.69 11.73
C VAL A 173 13.88 4.21 12.08
N ILE A 174 12.81 3.48 11.77
CA ILE A 174 12.66 2.04 11.98
C ILE A 174 13.52 1.30 10.95
N GLN A 175 14.05 0.11 11.23
CA GLN A 175 14.79 -0.68 10.22
C GLN A 175 13.85 -1.39 9.23
N PRO A 176 14.26 -1.71 7.98
CA PRO A 176 13.37 -2.33 6.99
C PRO A 176 12.69 -3.62 7.45
N ARG A 177 13.40 -4.46 8.21
CA ARG A 177 12.84 -5.68 8.81
C ARG A 177 11.74 -5.37 9.84
N GLN A 178 11.93 -4.33 10.65
CA GLN A 178 10.97 -3.92 11.66
C GLN A 178 9.76 -3.24 11.01
N TYR A 179 9.98 -2.38 10.00
CA TYR A 179 8.91 -1.75 9.21
C TYR A 179 8.01 -2.80 8.56
N LYS A 180 8.61 -3.79 7.87
CA LYS A 180 7.88 -4.94 7.30
C LYS A 180 6.98 -5.63 8.33
N ASN A 181 7.52 -5.94 9.51
CA ASN A 181 6.75 -6.64 10.55
C ASN A 181 5.62 -5.77 11.10
N ARG A 182 5.88 -4.48 11.34
CA ARG A 182 4.87 -3.49 11.74
C ARG A 182 3.72 -3.43 10.74
N PHE A 183 4.07 -3.23 9.47
CA PHE A 183 3.12 -3.17 8.36
C PHE A 183 2.26 -4.43 8.28
N ARG A 184 2.88 -5.63 8.29
CA ARG A 184 2.15 -6.91 8.27
C ARG A 184 1.21 -7.12 9.45
N ASN A 185 1.66 -6.78 10.66
CA ASN A 185 0.84 -6.89 11.86
C ASN A 185 -0.37 -5.95 11.80
N ALA A 186 -0.24 -4.81 11.12
CA ALA A 186 -1.34 -3.89 10.92
C ALA A 186 -2.41 -4.42 9.96
N LEU A 187 -2.04 -5.17 8.92
CA LEU A 187 -2.99 -5.80 8.00
C LEU A 187 -3.99 -6.70 8.72
N LEU A 188 -3.55 -7.42 9.76
CA LEU A 188 -4.42 -8.27 10.59
C LEU A 188 -5.49 -7.46 11.35
N ARG A 189 -5.23 -6.17 11.59
CA ARG A 189 -6.17 -5.24 12.24
C ARG A 189 -7.09 -4.56 11.23
N TYR A 190 -6.61 -4.31 10.02
CA TYR A 190 -7.41 -3.63 8.98
C TYR A 190 -8.42 -4.56 8.31
N PHE A 191 -8.07 -5.84 8.14
CA PHE A 191 -8.87 -6.78 7.36
C PHE A 191 -9.24 -8.02 8.16
N MET A 192 -10.54 -8.35 8.18
CA MET A 192 -11.07 -9.54 8.83
C MET A 192 -11.83 -10.40 7.81
N SER A 193 -11.83 -11.71 8.03
CA SER A 193 -12.63 -12.61 7.18
C SER A 193 -14.10 -12.43 7.54
N SER A 194 -14.98 -12.29 6.54
CA SER A 194 -16.41 -12.41 6.76
C SER A 194 -16.73 -13.82 7.25
N ILE A 195 -17.54 -13.93 8.30
CA ILE A 195 -18.08 -15.22 8.73
C ILE A 195 -19.31 -15.48 7.86
N GLU A 196 -19.12 -16.11 6.70
CA GLU A 196 -20.20 -16.61 5.85
C GLU A 196 -20.84 -17.85 6.49
N LYS A 197 -21.47 -17.70 7.66
CA LYS A 197 -22.12 -18.82 8.36
C LYS A 197 -23.47 -19.24 7.72
N TYR A 198 -23.97 -18.46 6.76
CA TYR A 198 -25.32 -18.61 6.20
C TYR A 198 -25.39 -18.46 4.69
N ASP A 199 -24.27 -18.54 3.96
CA ASP A 199 -24.34 -18.63 2.51
C ASP A 199 -24.80 -20.04 2.12
N THR A 200 -26.12 -20.21 2.11
CA THR A 200 -26.79 -21.41 1.60
C THR A 200 -26.77 -21.33 0.08
N GLY A 201 -25.59 -21.49 -0.49
CA GLY A 201 -25.43 -21.82 -1.90
C GLY A 201 -25.94 -23.24 -2.15
N ASP A 202 -27.27 -23.39 -2.21
CA ASP A 202 -27.99 -24.27 -3.13
C ASP A 202 -29.50 -24.16 -2.88
N GLY A 203 -30.15 -23.34 -3.70
CA GLY A 203 -31.60 -23.37 -3.94
C GLY A 203 -31.97 -24.31 -5.09
N THR A 204 -31.19 -25.36 -5.34
CA THR A 204 -31.50 -26.41 -6.33
C THR A 204 -30.95 -27.76 -5.89
N ALA A 205 -31.81 -28.56 -5.25
CA ALA A 205 -31.85 -30.02 -5.34
C ALA A 205 -33.29 -30.49 -5.14
#